data_AF-A0AAV2H7F7-F1
#
_entry.id   AF-A0AAV2H7F7-F1
#
_cell.length_a   1.000
_cell.length_b   1.000
_cell.length_c   1.000
_cell.angle_alpha   90.00
_cell.angle_beta   90.00
_cell.angle_gamma   90.00
#
_symmetry.space_group_name_H-M   'P 1'
#
loop_
_entity.id
_entity.type
_entity.pdbx_description
1 polymer ?
#
loop_
_entity_poly.entity_id
_entity_poly.type
_entity_poly.pdbx_seq_one_letter_code
_entity_poly.pdbx_strand_id
1 'polypeptide(L)'
;MQDIIGPGAQDLTQLLYAPGPSQEGPRGRGRGRGGGDRDDPRAQLIQVLQYVIENLIYHMTEIMPKTGVLGTHNKSAVFEMIKSGKRFPDGYFWQIELDRLQFDGSGRTANVGNLEAFILIVGIFLSRSFITTLLMKPVDYGLSNDPLTDTGERNLKMLATCLLFLVRRVSVRRESPMLPMPGEVARYVYADEEMRPVHLRLRRTYEYCENLLREWGAEYIKRLREAVSTTTKSA
;
A
#
# COMPACT_ATOMS: atom_id res chain seq x y z
N MET A 1 6.04 8.82 10.37
CA MET A 1 5.89 9.84 9.30
C MET A 1 6.92 10.95 9.43
N GLN A 2 7.16 11.50 10.62
CA GLN A 2 8.23 12.50 10.83
C GLN A 2 9.61 12.01 10.36
N ASP A 3 9.92 10.72 10.49
CA ASP A 3 11.21 10.17 10.01
C ASP A 3 11.36 10.14 8.47
N ILE A 4 10.26 10.34 7.74
CA ILE A 4 10.20 10.30 6.26
C ILE A 4 10.09 11.71 5.67
N ILE A 5 9.31 12.60 6.30
CA ILE A 5 9.03 13.95 5.76
C ILE A 5 9.50 15.11 6.67
N GLY A 6 9.90 14.84 7.90
CA GLY A 6 10.25 15.85 8.89
C GLY A 6 11.66 16.42 8.72
N PRO A 7 11.99 17.50 9.46
CA PRO A 7 13.34 18.06 9.48
C PRO A 7 14.37 17.01 9.92
N GLY A 8 15.39 16.77 9.09
CA GLY A 8 16.41 15.74 9.35
C GLY A 8 16.05 14.33 8.88
N ALA A 9 14.95 14.17 8.13
CA ALA A 9 14.62 12.90 7.49
C ALA A 9 15.78 12.39 6.63
N GLN A 10 16.15 11.13 6.83
CA GLN A 10 17.20 10.50 6.04
C GLN A 10 16.70 10.22 4.62
N ASP A 11 17.55 10.40 3.62
CA ASP A 11 17.19 10.17 2.22
C ASP A 11 17.14 8.67 1.93
N LEU A 12 15.93 8.12 1.89
CA LEU A 12 15.70 6.71 1.64
C LEU A 12 16.17 6.31 0.23
N THR A 13 16.24 7.24 -0.74
CA THR A 13 16.66 6.91 -2.13
C THR A 13 18.08 6.39 -2.23
N GLN A 14 18.88 6.58 -1.18
CA GLN A 14 20.18 5.92 -1.00
C GLN A 14 20.09 4.39 -1.10
N LEU A 15 18.92 3.80 -0.83
CA LEU A 15 18.65 2.37 -0.99
C LEU A 15 18.65 1.89 -2.46
N LEU A 16 18.46 2.80 -3.43
CA LEU A 16 18.39 2.45 -4.86
C LEU A 16 19.76 2.39 -5.54
N TYR A 17 20.76 3.08 -5.00
CA TYR A 17 22.09 3.10 -5.58
C TYR A 17 22.86 1.84 -5.20
N ALA A 18 23.53 1.18 -6.14
CA ALA A 18 24.49 0.13 -5.81
C ALA A 18 25.63 0.71 -4.92
N PRO A 19 26.26 -0.08 -4.04
CA PRO A 19 27.52 0.36 -3.47
C PRO A 19 28.48 0.60 -4.64
N GLY A 20 29.06 1.81 -4.72
CA GLY A 20 30.23 2.00 -5.56
C GLY A 20 31.30 0.99 -5.15
N PRO A 21 32.17 0.55 -6.07
CA PRO A 21 33.25 -0.34 -5.70
C PRO A 21 34.01 0.30 -4.54
N SER A 22 33.99 -0.37 -3.38
CA SER A 22 34.87 -0.04 -2.27
C SER A 22 36.26 0.09 -2.88
N GLN A 23 36.91 1.25 -2.76
CA GLN A 23 38.31 1.36 -3.15
C GLN A 23 39.08 0.29 -2.37
N GLU A 24 39.44 -0.79 -3.06
CA GLU A 24 40.33 -1.81 -2.53
C GLU A 24 41.67 -1.12 -2.26
N GLY A 25 41.87 -0.72 -1.00
CA GLY A 25 43.20 -0.55 -0.45
C GLY A 25 43.98 -1.85 -0.60
N PRO A 26 45.32 -1.79 -0.75
CA PRO A 26 46.11 -2.89 -1.30
C PRO A 26 46.00 -4.17 -0.45
N ARG A 27 45.74 -5.27 -1.17
CA ARG A 27 45.52 -6.64 -0.72
C ARG A 27 46.40 -7.08 0.46
N GLY A 28 45.81 -7.12 1.65
CA GLY A 28 46.29 -7.90 2.79
C GLY A 28 45.56 -9.24 2.88
N ARG A 29 46.27 -10.36 2.64
CA ARG A 29 45.78 -11.71 2.92
C ARG A 29 45.52 -11.87 4.43
N GLY A 30 44.25 -11.90 4.84
CA GLY A 30 43.86 -12.22 6.20
C GLY A 30 42.50 -12.90 6.22
N ARG A 31 42.48 -14.21 6.50
CA ARG A 31 41.27 -14.96 6.89
C ARG A 31 40.75 -14.36 8.20
N GLY A 32 39.72 -13.53 8.11
CA GLY A 32 39.00 -12.95 9.26
C GLY A 32 37.50 -13.11 9.04
N ARG A 33 36.92 -14.07 9.74
CA ARG A 33 35.49 -14.36 9.79
C ARG A 33 34.86 -13.40 10.80
N GLY A 34 33.89 -12.59 10.36
CA GLY A 34 32.96 -11.86 11.22
C GLY A 34 33.36 -10.42 11.54
N GLY A 35 32.55 -9.47 11.06
CA GLY A 35 32.63 -8.06 11.44
C GLY A 35 32.32 -7.15 10.25
N GLY A 36 31.05 -6.73 10.09
CA GLY A 36 30.71 -5.78 9.04
C GLY A 36 29.22 -5.40 8.93
N ASP A 37 28.31 -6.09 9.63
CA ASP A 37 26.87 -5.86 9.46
C ASP A 37 26.26 -4.82 10.43
N ARG A 38 27.04 -4.25 11.35
CA ARG A 38 26.51 -3.33 12.38
C ARG A 38 26.54 -1.84 12.00
N ASP A 39 27.30 -1.45 10.98
CA ASP A 39 27.47 -0.05 10.57
C ASP A 39 27.16 0.15 9.06
N ASP A 40 26.28 -0.66 8.46
CA ASP A 40 25.74 -0.34 7.14
C ASP A 40 24.64 0.73 7.30
N PRO A 41 24.86 2.00 6.92
CA PRO A 41 23.82 3.03 7.01
C PRO A 41 22.56 2.64 6.22
N ARG A 42 22.67 1.77 5.20
CA ARG A 42 21.52 1.27 4.44
C ARG A 42 20.74 0.20 5.19
N ALA A 43 21.32 -0.47 6.18
CA ALA A 43 20.59 -1.35 7.09
C ALA A 43 19.71 -0.54 8.04
N GLN A 44 20.15 0.65 8.44
CA GLN A 44 19.29 1.56 9.21
C GLN A 44 18.15 2.12 8.35
N LEU A 45 18.42 2.54 7.11
CA LEU A 45 17.39 3.04 6.19
C LEU A 45 16.33 1.98 5.87
N ILE A 46 16.73 0.71 5.69
CA ILE A 46 15.75 -0.35 5.46
C ILE A 46 14.88 -0.57 6.70
N GLN A 47 15.44 -0.51 7.91
CA GLN A 47 14.67 -0.64 9.15
C GLN A 47 13.64 0.49 9.31
N VAL A 48 14.00 1.73 8.96
CA VAL A 48 13.06 2.86 8.95
C VAL A 48 11.91 2.59 7.98
N LEU A 49 12.21 2.14 6.77
CA LEU A 49 11.19 1.84 5.77
C LEU A 49 10.30 0.65 6.20
N GLN A 50 10.88 -0.41 6.77
CA GLN A 50 10.13 -1.53 7.36
C GLN A 50 9.18 -1.05 8.44
N TYR A 51 9.71 -0.33 9.43
CA TYR A 51 8.93 0.20 10.54
C TYR A 51 7.76 1.04 10.04
N VAL A 52 7.97 1.95 9.09
CA VAL A 52 6.89 2.82 8.61
C VAL A 52 5.84 2.03 7.83
N ILE A 53 6.24 1.11 6.95
CA ILE A 53 5.26 0.29 6.20
C ILE A 53 4.44 -0.56 7.18
N GLU A 54 5.09 -1.27 8.11
CA GLU A 54 4.43 -2.18 9.04
C GLU A 54 3.46 -1.43 9.95
N ASN A 55 3.86 -0.30 10.53
CA ASN A 55 2.98 0.49 11.39
C ASN A 55 1.82 1.11 10.62
N LEU A 56 2.03 1.60 9.39
CA LEU A 56 0.96 2.15 8.58
C LEU A 56 -0.09 1.09 8.25
N ILE A 57 0.34 -0.10 7.84
CA ILE A 57 -0.57 -1.20 7.55
C ILE A 57 -1.26 -1.68 8.83
N TYR A 58 -0.51 -1.85 9.91
CA TYR A 58 -1.07 -2.24 11.21
C TYR A 58 -2.18 -1.28 11.65
N HIS A 59 -1.89 0.02 11.76
CA HIS A 59 -2.89 1.01 12.18
C HIS A 59 -4.06 1.12 11.22
N MET A 60 -3.84 0.98 9.91
CA MET A 60 -4.95 0.93 8.97
C MET A 60 -5.84 -0.28 9.20
N THR A 61 -5.26 -1.45 9.48
CA THR A 61 -6.03 -2.67 9.78
C THR A 61 -6.71 -2.64 11.15
N GLU A 62 -6.35 -1.71 12.04
CA GLU A 62 -7.11 -1.42 13.26
C GLU A 62 -8.40 -0.62 12.97
N ILE A 63 -8.51 0.00 11.78
CA ILE A 63 -9.70 0.77 11.40
C ILE A 63 -10.84 -0.21 11.07
N MET A 64 -11.70 -0.42 12.06
CA MET A 64 -12.93 -1.18 11.92
C MET A 64 -14.08 -0.56 12.72
N PRO A 65 -14.46 0.70 12.41
CA PRO A 65 -15.45 1.41 13.19
C PRO A 65 -16.83 0.79 13.03
N LYS A 66 -17.64 0.83 14.08
CA LYS A 66 -19.03 0.35 14.07
C LYS A 66 -20.01 1.35 13.47
N THR A 67 -19.58 2.59 13.28
CA THR A 67 -20.39 3.73 12.83
C THR A 67 -19.63 4.58 11.82
N GLY A 68 -20.33 5.49 11.14
CA GLY A 68 -19.74 6.45 10.21
C GLY A 68 -19.53 5.92 8.80
N VAL A 69 -18.91 6.75 7.96
CA VAL A 69 -18.73 6.50 6.51
C VAL A 69 -17.94 5.20 6.26
N LEU A 70 -16.93 4.94 7.09
CA LEU A 70 -16.10 3.73 7.07
C LEU A 70 -16.62 2.63 8.01
N GLY A 71 -17.87 2.71 8.44
CA GLY A 71 -18.46 1.75 9.38
C GLY A 71 -18.75 0.39 8.75
N THR A 72 -18.78 -0.67 9.55
CA THR A 72 -19.22 -2.01 9.09
C THR A 72 -20.73 -2.22 9.31
N HIS A 73 -21.58 -1.30 8.83
CA HIS A 73 -23.04 -1.35 8.98
C HIS A 73 -23.77 -1.00 7.68
N ASN A 74 -25.06 -1.32 7.59
CA ASN A 74 -25.89 -1.21 6.37
C ASN A 74 -26.13 0.21 5.83
N LYS A 75 -25.67 1.25 6.55
CA LYS A 75 -25.78 2.67 6.16
C LYS A 75 -24.42 3.29 5.85
N SER A 76 -23.32 2.52 5.93
CA SER A 76 -22.00 3.05 5.66
C SER A 76 -21.77 3.18 4.15
N ALA A 77 -20.88 4.08 3.74
CA ALA A 77 -20.54 4.23 2.33
C ALA A 77 -19.84 2.96 1.80
N VAL A 78 -18.99 2.34 2.62
CA VAL A 78 -18.29 1.11 2.25
C VAL A 78 -19.27 -0.03 1.98
N PHE A 79 -20.34 -0.14 2.77
CA PHE A 79 -21.41 -1.12 2.54
C PHE A 79 -22.08 -0.91 1.19
N GLU A 80 -22.40 0.34 0.84
CA GLU A 80 -23.01 0.63 -0.46
C GLU A 80 -22.06 0.31 -1.61
N MET A 81 -20.76 0.56 -1.46
CA MET A 81 -19.78 0.37 -2.53
C MET A 81 -19.53 -1.10 -2.89
N ILE A 82 -19.65 -2.03 -1.93
CA ILE A 82 -19.46 -3.47 -2.18
C ILE A 82 -20.73 -4.18 -2.68
N LYS A 83 -21.79 -3.44 -3.02
CA LYS A 83 -22.99 -3.97 -3.66
C LYS A 83 -22.84 -3.99 -5.18
N SER A 84 -23.54 -4.93 -5.81
CA SER A 84 -23.79 -4.88 -7.26
C SER A 84 -24.77 -3.74 -7.60
N GLY A 85 -24.75 -3.30 -8.85
CA GLY A 85 -25.60 -2.24 -9.38
C GLY A 85 -25.10 -0.83 -9.08
N LYS A 86 -23.85 -0.67 -8.63
CA LYS A 86 -23.28 0.64 -8.28
C LYS A 86 -22.48 1.23 -9.43
N ARG A 87 -22.80 2.48 -9.76
CA ARG A 87 -22.01 3.28 -10.70
C ARG A 87 -21.01 4.11 -9.92
N PHE A 88 -19.74 3.98 -10.30
CA PHE A 88 -18.66 4.76 -9.73
C PHE A 88 -18.39 5.99 -10.62
N PRO A 89 -17.79 7.07 -10.08
CA PRO A 89 -17.34 8.19 -10.89
C PRO A 89 -16.34 7.75 -11.96
N ASP A 90 -16.32 8.47 -13.08
CA ASP A 90 -15.34 8.23 -14.13
C ASP A 90 -13.93 8.47 -13.59
N GLY A 91 -12.99 7.58 -13.92
CA GLY A 91 -11.62 7.62 -13.41
C GLY A 91 -11.44 7.18 -11.95
N TYR A 92 -12.48 6.61 -11.32
CA TYR A 92 -12.39 6.15 -9.92
C TYR A 92 -11.48 4.92 -9.73
N PHE A 93 -11.43 4.03 -10.72
CA PHE A 93 -10.65 2.80 -10.70
C PHE A 93 -9.39 2.97 -11.54
N TRP A 94 -8.30 2.33 -11.10
CA TRP A 94 -7.17 2.07 -12.00
C TRP A 94 -7.52 0.94 -12.96
N GLN A 95 -6.87 0.91 -14.11
CA GLN A 95 -7.09 -0.12 -15.13
C GLN A 95 -6.97 -1.54 -14.55
N ILE A 96 -5.99 -1.78 -13.68
CA ILE A 96 -5.77 -3.09 -13.06
C ILE A 96 -6.93 -3.58 -12.20
N GLU A 97 -7.78 -2.67 -11.71
CA GLU A 97 -8.98 -3.00 -10.94
C GLU A 97 -10.18 -3.17 -11.86
N LEU A 98 -10.27 -2.34 -12.91
CA LEU A 98 -11.28 -2.51 -13.96
C LEU A 98 -11.17 -3.91 -14.60
N ASP A 99 -9.96 -4.41 -14.80
CA ASP A 99 -9.70 -5.75 -15.34
C ASP A 99 -10.16 -6.88 -14.40
N ARG A 100 -10.42 -6.58 -13.13
CA ARG A 100 -10.82 -7.54 -12.10
C ARG A 100 -12.29 -7.42 -11.70
N LEU A 101 -12.85 -6.23 -11.83
CA LEU A 101 -14.25 -5.96 -11.52
C LEU A 101 -15.10 -6.22 -12.77
N GLN A 102 -16.31 -6.70 -12.55
CA GLN A 102 -17.27 -6.87 -13.64
C GLN A 102 -18.23 -5.68 -13.65
N PHE A 103 -18.54 -5.19 -14.84
CA PHE A 103 -19.49 -4.11 -15.05
C PHE A 103 -20.56 -4.54 -16.06
N ASP A 104 -21.79 -4.09 -15.85
CA ASP A 104 -22.88 -4.27 -16.80
C ASP A 104 -22.78 -3.25 -17.96
N GLY A 105 -23.67 -3.40 -18.96
CA GLY A 105 -23.72 -2.50 -20.12
C GLY A 105 -24.03 -1.04 -19.80
N SER A 106 -24.39 -0.72 -18.56
CA SER A 106 -24.62 0.65 -18.06
C SER A 106 -23.48 1.19 -17.19
N GLY A 107 -22.37 0.45 -17.09
CA GLY A 107 -21.19 0.82 -16.29
C GLY A 107 -21.39 0.64 -14.78
N ARG A 108 -22.33 -0.21 -14.35
CA ARG A 108 -22.54 -0.53 -12.93
C ARG A 108 -21.85 -1.82 -12.56
N THR A 109 -21.36 -1.95 -11.33
CA THR A 109 -20.75 -3.19 -10.85
C THR A 109 -21.70 -4.38 -10.94
N ALA A 110 -21.19 -5.52 -11.37
CA ALA A 110 -21.90 -6.79 -11.42
C ALA A 110 -21.11 -7.85 -10.64
N ASN A 111 -21.81 -8.87 -10.14
CA ASN A 111 -21.20 -10.05 -9.53
C ASN A 111 -20.16 -9.76 -8.43
N VAL A 112 -20.43 -8.79 -7.54
CA VAL A 112 -19.49 -8.42 -6.47
C VAL A 112 -19.43 -9.50 -5.39
N GLY A 113 -18.51 -10.45 -5.56
CA GLY A 113 -18.18 -11.50 -4.60
C GLY A 113 -17.24 -11.01 -3.50
N ASN A 114 -16.65 -11.94 -2.75
CA ASN A 114 -15.73 -11.59 -1.67
C ASN A 114 -14.39 -11.06 -2.19
N LEU A 115 -13.91 -11.57 -3.33
CA LEU A 115 -12.66 -11.09 -3.91
C LEU A 115 -12.83 -9.66 -4.47
N GLU A 116 -13.92 -9.42 -5.18
CA GLU A 116 -14.25 -8.10 -5.74
C GLU A 116 -14.49 -7.10 -4.61
N ALA A 117 -15.23 -7.48 -3.56
CA ALA A 117 -15.40 -6.64 -2.37
C ALA A 117 -14.06 -6.35 -1.67
N PHE A 118 -13.15 -7.31 -1.62
CA PHE A 118 -11.80 -7.13 -1.07
C PHE A 118 -11.00 -6.10 -1.87
N ILE A 119 -11.00 -6.22 -3.20
CA ILE A 119 -10.35 -5.26 -4.10
C ILE A 119 -10.95 -3.87 -3.91
N LEU A 120 -12.28 -3.75 -3.80
CA LEU A 120 -12.94 -2.47 -3.54
C LEU A 120 -12.52 -1.84 -2.21
N ILE A 121 -12.47 -2.62 -1.13
CA ILE A 121 -12.07 -2.13 0.20
C ILE A 121 -10.60 -1.71 0.21
N VAL A 122 -9.70 -2.56 -0.28
CA VAL A 122 -8.28 -2.23 -0.40
C VAL A 122 -8.08 -1.01 -1.31
N GLY A 123 -8.86 -0.92 -2.39
CA GLY A 123 -8.88 0.21 -3.29
C GLY A 123 -9.23 1.52 -2.59
N ILE A 124 -10.31 1.54 -1.80
CA ILE A 124 -10.75 2.71 -1.02
C ILE A 124 -9.66 3.17 -0.05
N PHE A 125 -9.17 2.26 0.80
CA PHE A 125 -8.28 2.62 1.90
C PHE A 125 -6.85 2.90 1.43
N LEU A 126 -6.24 1.96 0.69
CA LEU A 126 -4.84 2.09 0.29
C LEU A 126 -4.65 2.85 -1.02
N SER A 127 -5.35 2.44 -2.08
CA SER A 127 -5.05 2.98 -3.41
C SER A 127 -5.49 4.44 -3.55
N ARG A 128 -6.73 4.74 -3.15
CA ARG A 128 -7.34 6.08 -3.30
C ARG A 128 -6.95 6.95 -2.12
N SER A 129 -7.45 6.61 -0.93
CA SER A 129 -7.35 7.50 0.23
C SER A 129 -5.90 7.72 0.67
N PHE A 130 -5.10 6.66 0.68
CA PHE A 130 -3.72 6.79 1.14
C PHE A 130 -2.73 7.14 0.03
N ILE A 131 -2.57 6.29 -0.99
CA ILE A 131 -1.55 6.50 -2.04
C ILE A 131 -1.88 7.72 -2.90
N THR A 132 -3.04 7.72 -3.57
CA THR A 132 -3.38 8.76 -4.57
C THR A 132 -3.67 10.12 -3.93
N THR A 133 -4.30 10.12 -2.77
CA THR A 133 -4.71 11.35 -2.10
C THR A 133 -3.66 11.85 -1.12
N LEU A 134 -3.29 11.06 -0.11
CA LEU A 134 -2.39 11.55 0.96
C LEU A 134 -0.91 11.55 0.55
N LEU A 135 -0.41 10.50 -0.10
CA LEU A 135 1.03 10.41 -0.39
C LEU A 135 1.43 11.19 -1.65
N MET A 136 0.56 11.21 -2.67
CA MET A 136 0.83 11.93 -3.93
C MET A 136 0.42 13.41 -3.89
N LYS A 137 -0.47 13.81 -2.98
CA LYS A 137 -0.89 15.20 -2.79
C LYS A 137 -0.85 15.61 -1.31
N PRO A 138 0.34 15.53 -0.68
CA PRO A 138 0.48 15.62 0.77
C PRO A 138 0.12 16.98 1.35
N VAL A 139 0.32 18.07 0.59
CA VAL A 139 -0.04 19.43 1.03
C VAL A 139 -1.54 19.68 0.85
N ASP A 140 -2.08 19.35 -0.33
CA ASP A 140 -3.50 19.56 -0.66
C ASP A 140 -4.46 18.88 0.31
N TYR A 141 -4.06 17.74 0.87
CA TYR A 141 -4.87 16.92 1.79
C TYR A 141 -4.38 16.94 3.24
N GLY A 142 -3.51 17.90 3.60
CA GLY A 142 -3.14 18.17 4.98
C GLY A 142 -2.29 17.10 5.66
N LEU A 143 -1.58 16.27 4.90
CA LEU A 143 -0.53 15.40 5.46
C LEU A 143 0.67 16.23 5.93
N SER A 144 0.94 17.34 5.25
CA SER A 144 1.91 18.36 5.66
C SER A 144 1.27 19.73 5.57
N ASN A 145 1.47 20.57 6.59
CA ASN A 145 1.03 21.97 6.57
C ASN A 145 1.99 22.87 5.76
N ASP A 146 3.23 22.43 5.61
CA ASP A 146 4.28 23.13 4.87
C ASP A 146 4.65 22.36 3.58
N PRO A 147 5.16 23.05 2.54
CA PRO A 147 5.76 22.39 1.39
C PRO A 147 6.81 21.36 1.82
N LEU A 148 6.80 20.20 1.16
CA LEU A 148 7.79 19.17 1.46
C LEU A 148 9.17 19.58 0.94
N THR A 149 10.21 19.12 1.64
CA THR A 149 11.58 19.19 1.13
C THR A 149 11.78 18.17 0.00
N ASP A 150 12.76 18.37 -0.87
CA ASP A 150 13.12 17.42 -1.94
C ASP A 150 13.37 16.00 -1.40
N THR A 151 13.93 15.88 -0.19
CA THR A 151 14.12 14.60 0.48
C THR A 151 12.79 14.00 0.94
N GLY A 152 11.90 14.81 1.52
CA GLY A 152 10.56 14.39 1.89
C GLY A 152 9.74 13.88 0.71
N GLU A 153 9.77 14.59 -0.43
CA GLU A 153 9.08 14.17 -1.66
C GLU A 153 9.61 12.83 -2.19
N ARG A 154 10.94 12.69 -2.25
CA ARG A 154 11.59 11.45 -2.69
C ARG A 154 11.29 10.27 -1.76
N ASN A 155 11.23 10.52 -0.45
CA ASN A 155 10.87 9.52 0.54
C ASN A 155 9.40 9.10 0.43
N LEU A 156 8.47 10.05 0.22
CA LEU A 156 7.07 9.72 -0.05
C LEU A 156 6.89 8.93 -1.33
N LYS A 157 7.62 9.29 -2.40
CA LYS A 157 7.63 8.51 -3.64
C LYS A 157 8.04 7.06 -3.40
N MET A 158 9.05 6.83 -2.58
CA MET A 158 9.50 5.48 -2.23
C MET A 158 8.46 4.70 -1.43
N LEU A 159 7.88 5.35 -0.41
CA LEU A 159 6.83 4.75 0.41
C LEU A 159 5.61 4.41 -0.44
N ALA A 160 5.15 5.33 -1.29
CA ALA A 160 4.05 5.11 -2.23
C ALA A 160 4.35 3.94 -3.17
N THR A 161 5.59 3.83 -3.67
CA THR A 161 5.99 2.71 -4.52
C THR A 161 5.93 1.37 -3.78
N CYS A 162 6.40 1.31 -2.53
CA CYS A 162 6.33 0.11 -1.69
C CYS A 162 4.90 -0.30 -1.37
N LEU A 163 4.03 0.65 -1.05
CA LEU A 163 2.62 0.38 -0.76
C LEU A 163 1.85 -0.02 -2.01
N LEU A 164 2.16 0.57 -3.17
CA LEU A 164 1.57 0.16 -4.44
C LEU A 164 1.99 -1.27 -4.83
N PHE A 165 3.25 -1.65 -4.58
CA PHE A 165 3.69 -3.04 -4.72
C PHE A 165 2.84 -3.97 -3.83
N LEU A 166 2.65 -3.61 -2.55
CA LEU A 166 1.82 -4.38 -1.62
C LEU A 166 0.36 -4.49 -2.10
N VAL A 167 -0.27 -3.39 -2.51
CA VAL A 167 -1.64 -3.36 -3.05
C VAL A 167 -1.77 -4.32 -4.24
N ARG A 168 -0.88 -4.21 -5.24
CA ARG A 168 -0.91 -5.08 -6.43
C ARG A 168 -0.76 -6.55 -6.08
N ARG A 169 -0.03 -6.86 -5.01
CA ARG A 169 0.19 -8.23 -4.52
C ARG A 169 -1.01 -8.78 -3.74
N VAL A 170 -1.65 -7.97 -2.89
CA VAL A 170 -2.81 -8.44 -2.10
C VAL A 170 -4.09 -8.54 -2.93
N SER A 171 -4.22 -7.74 -3.99
CA SER A 171 -5.39 -7.71 -4.89
C SER A 171 -5.54 -8.95 -5.79
N VAL A 172 -4.64 -9.93 -5.67
CA VAL A 172 -4.75 -11.23 -6.34
C VAL A 172 -4.83 -12.35 -5.31
N ARG A 173 -5.23 -13.55 -5.74
CA ARG A 173 -5.16 -14.75 -4.89
C ARG A 173 -3.70 -15.04 -4.56
N ARG A 174 -3.45 -15.73 -3.43
CA ARG A 174 -2.10 -16.24 -3.13
C ARG A 174 -1.59 -17.05 -4.31
N GLU A 175 -0.28 -16.98 -4.56
CA GLU A 175 0.41 -17.68 -5.66
C GLU A 175 0.06 -17.21 -7.08
N SER A 176 -0.91 -16.30 -7.24
CA SER A 176 -1.15 -15.65 -8.53
C SER A 176 -0.07 -14.60 -8.82
N PRO A 177 0.26 -14.35 -10.10
CA PRO A 177 1.15 -13.27 -10.45
C PRO A 177 0.57 -11.93 -9.97
N MET A 178 1.44 -11.08 -9.45
CA MET A 178 1.11 -9.71 -9.03
C MET A 178 0.56 -8.92 -10.21
N LEU A 179 -0.38 -8.00 -9.95
CA LEU A 179 -0.88 -7.09 -10.98
C LEU A 179 0.25 -6.21 -11.54
N PRO A 180 0.20 -5.82 -12.82
CA PRO A 180 1.18 -4.91 -13.40
C PRO A 180 1.07 -3.51 -12.78
N MET A 181 2.06 -2.65 -13.05
CA MET A 181 2.01 -1.23 -12.66
C MET A 181 0.85 -0.53 -13.40
N PRO A 182 -0.06 0.18 -12.70
CA PRO A 182 -1.10 0.96 -13.36
C PRO A 182 -0.50 2.21 -14.04
N GLY A 183 -0.89 2.46 -15.29
CA GLY A 183 -0.37 3.58 -16.09
C GLY A 183 -0.72 4.96 -15.51
N GLU A 184 -1.82 5.05 -14.77
CA GLU A 184 -2.32 6.27 -14.13
C GLU A 184 -1.36 6.80 -13.06
N VAL A 185 -0.63 5.88 -12.40
CA VAL A 185 0.28 6.21 -11.30
C VAL A 185 1.75 5.99 -11.63
N ALA A 186 2.06 5.33 -12.75
CA ALA A 186 3.44 4.95 -13.12
C ALA A 186 4.43 6.13 -13.08
N ARG A 187 4.02 7.33 -13.51
CA ARG A 187 4.90 8.52 -13.49
C ARG A 187 5.23 9.05 -12.09
N TYR A 188 4.45 8.66 -11.08
CA TYR A 188 4.56 9.14 -9.70
C TYR A 188 5.30 8.17 -8.78
N VAL A 189 5.71 7.00 -9.28
CA VAL A 189 6.41 5.95 -8.52
C VAL A 189 7.70 5.55 -9.23
N TYR A 190 8.51 4.71 -8.59
CA TYR A 190 9.65 4.07 -9.25
C TYR A 190 9.21 2.80 -9.98
N ALA A 191 9.94 2.40 -11.02
CA ALA A 191 9.67 1.15 -11.72
C ALA A 191 10.03 -0.07 -10.85
N ASP A 192 9.42 -1.21 -11.15
CA ASP A 192 9.63 -2.44 -10.37
C ASP A 192 11.08 -2.93 -10.47
N GLU A 193 11.71 -2.73 -11.63
CA GLU A 193 13.12 -3.07 -11.87
C GLU A 193 14.07 -2.25 -10.98
N GLU A 194 13.79 -0.96 -10.82
CA GLU A 194 14.58 -0.04 -9.98
C GLU A 194 14.42 -0.38 -8.50
N MET A 195 13.21 -0.78 -8.08
CA MET A 195 12.89 -1.09 -6.70
C MET A 195 13.21 -2.52 -6.29
N ARG A 196 13.54 -3.40 -7.24
CA ARG A 196 13.86 -4.81 -6.99
C ARG A 196 14.79 -5.05 -5.79
N PRO A 197 15.95 -4.37 -5.62
CA PRO A 197 16.82 -4.58 -4.46
C PRO A 197 16.13 -4.24 -3.13
N VAL A 198 15.29 -3.21 -3.10
CA VAL A 198 14.53 -2.81 -1.91
C VAL A 198 13.43 -3.84 -1.62
N HIS A 199 12.67 -4.24 -2.63
CA HIS A 199 11.59 -5.21 -2.47
C HIS A 199 12.08 -6.57 -1.96
N LEU A 200 13.25 -7.03 -2.40
CA LEU A 200 13.86 -8.27 -1.90
C LEU A 200 14.19 -8.20 -0.42
N ARG A 201 14.68 -7.05 0.07
CA ARG A 201 14.99 -6.84 1.49
C ARG A 201 13.72 -6.68 2.34
N LEU A 202 12.65 -6.14 1.77
CA LEU A 202 11.34 -5.97 2.42
C LEU A 202 10.43 -7.21 2.33
N ARG A 203 10.90 -8.34 1.82
CA ARG A 203 10.07 -9.53 1.59
C ARG A 203 9.25 -9.95 2.82
N ARG A 204 9.87 -10.03 4.00
CA ARG A 204 9.20 -10.42 5.25
C ARG A 204 8.15 -9.39 5.68
N THR A 205 8.47 -8.11 5.54
CA THR A 205 7.54 -7.00 5.79
C THR A 205 6.31 -7.10 4.88
N TYR A 206 6.50 -7.39 3.58
CA TYR A 206 5.37 -7.60 2.68
C TYR A 206 4.55 -8.83 3.02
N GLU A 207 5.17 -9.94 3.42
CA GLU A 207 4.45 -11.15 3.84
C GLU A 207 3.61 -10.88 5.10
N TYR A 208 4.17 -10.16 6.09
CA TYR A 208 3.45 -9.73 7.29
C TYR A 208 2.26 -8.82 6.94
N CYS A 209 2.51 -7.75 6.19
CA CYS A 209 1.47 -6.79 5.81
C CYS A 209 0.38 -7.43 4.94
N GLU A 210 0.76 -8.34 4.04
CA GLU A 210 -0.19 -9.08 3.20
C GLU A 210 -1.14 -9.92 4.06
N ASN A 211 -0.62 -10.62 5.07
CA ASN A 211 -1.46 -11.41 5.98
C ASN A 211 -2.45 -10.52 6.74
N LEU A 212 -1.96 -9.42 7.34
CA LEU A 212 -2.82 -8.46 8.04
C LEU A 212 -3.94 -7.93 7.15
N LEU A 213 -3.61 -7.48 5.93
CA LEU A 213 -4.59 -6.93 5.01
C LEU A 213 -5.64 -7.96 4.61
N ARG A 214 -5.23 -9.21 4.36
CA ARG A 214 -6.14 -10.29 3.97
C ARG A 214 -7.07 -10.66 5.11
N GLU A 215 -6.56 -10.79 6.33
CA GLU A 215 -7.37 -11.08 7.52
C GLU A 215 -8.34 -9.94 7.82
N TRP A 216 -7.84 -8.70 7.84
CA TRP A 216 -8.65 -7.50 8.03
C TRP A 216 -9.75 -7.38 6.98
N GLY A 217 -9.41 -7.51 5.70
CA GLY A 217 -10.38 -7.39 4.61
C GLY A 217 -11.43 -8.49 4.64
N ALA A 218 -11.05 -9.73 4.99
CA ALA A 218 -12.00 -10.83 5.14
C ALA A 218 -12.99 -10.56 6.29
N GLU A 219 -12.50 -10.13 7.45
CA GLU A 219 -13.35 -9.78 8.60
C GLU A 219 -14.24 -8.56 8.31
N TYR A 220 -13.70 -7.55 7.64
CA TYR A 220 -14.45 -6.36 7.24
C TYR A 220 -15.63 -6.73 6.33
N ILE A 221 -15.38 -7.55 5.30
CA ILE A 221 -16.43 -8.05 4.39
C ILE A 221 -17.45 -8.88 5.14
N LYS A 222 -17.00 -9.79 6.02
CA LYS A 222 -17.89 -10.62 6.83
C LYS A 222 -18.87 -9.75 7.61
N ARG A 223 -18.40 -8.73 8.33
CA ARG A 223 -19.28 -7.81 9.08
C ARG A 223 -20.24 -7.03 8.19
N LEU A 224 -19.79 -6.56 7.02
CA LEU A 224 -20.67 -5.91 6.05
C LEU A 224 -21.77 -6.87 5.56
N ARG A 225 -21.44 -8.12 5.25
CA ARG A 225 -22.42 -9.13 4.79
C ARG A 225 -23.40 -9.50 5.92
N GLU A 226 -22.94 -9.62 7.16
CA GLU A 226 -23.80 -9.84 8.33
C GLU A 226 -24.79 -8.69 8.56
N ALA A 227 -24.36 -7.44 8.34
CA ALA A 227 -25.22 -6.27 8.41
C ALA A 227 -26.37 -6.30 7.38
N VAL A 228 -26.17 -6.95 6.21
CA VAL A 228 -27.26 -7.23 5.26
C VAL A 228 -28.32 -8.12 5.92
N SER A 229 -27.89 -9.27 6.45
CA SER A 229 -28.79 -10.31 6.96
C SER A 229 -29.63 -9.89 8.17
N THR A 230 -29.10 -8.97 8.99
CA THR A 230 -29.80 -8.45 10.16
C THR A 230 -30.96 -7.54 9.75
N THR A 231 -30.81 -6.82 8.64
CA THR A 231 -31.86 -5.94 8.08
C THR A 231 -33.04 -6.74 7.53
N THR A 232 -32.78 -7.89 6.89
CA THR A 232 -33.84 -8.73 6.31
C THR A 232 -34.67 -9.49 7.36
N LYS A 233 -34.14 -9.71 8.57
CA LYS A 233 -34.87 -10.37 9.68
C LYS A 233 -35.75 -9.42 10.50
N SER A 234 -35.60 -8.12 10.30
CA SER A 234 -36.32 -7.07 11.06
C SER A 234 -37.36 -6.32 10.23
N ALA A 235 -37.63 -6.81 9.01
CA ALA A 235 -38.73 -6.39 8.13
C ALA A 235 -39.74 -7.53 7.98
#